data_AF-A0A2E0R522-F1
#
_entry.id   AF-A0A2E0R522-F1
#
_cell.length_a   1.000
_cell.length_b   1.000
_cell.length_c   1.000
_cell.angle_alpha   90.00
_cell.angle_beta   90.00
_cell.angle_gamma   90.00
#
_symmetry.space_group_name_H-M   'P 1'
#
loop_
_entity.id
_entity.type
_entity.pdbx_description
1 polymer ?
#
loop_
_entity_poly.entity_id
_entity_poly.type
_entity_poly.pdbx_seq_one_letter_code
_entity_poly.pdbx_strand_id
1 'polypeptide(L)' 'MDDSKINPDYYKDSEIECIDAIKSSMTDEAFKGYLKGTVQKYMWRYEEKHVHRKALDLFKAKWFLERLIEEVENERIP' A
#
# COMPACT_ATOMS: atom_id res chain seq x y z
N MET A 1 -14.65 6.85 -12.53
CA MET A 1 -13.29 6.51 -13.02
C MET A 1 -13.16 5.01 -12.87
N ASP A 2 -12.62 4.35 -13.89
CA ASP A 2 -12.61 2.90 -14.05
C ASP A 2 -11.45 2.27 -13.26
N ASP A 3 -11.79 1.57 -12.16
CA ASP A 3 -10.86 0.91 -11.23
C ASP A 3 -10.08 -0.27 -11.85
N SER A 4 -10.44 -0.69 -13.07
CA SER A 4 -9.84 -1.83 -13.78
C SER A 4 -8.35 -1.66 -14.12
N LYS A 5 -7.84 -0.43 -14.13
CA LYS A 5 -6.42 -0.15 -14.46
C LYS A 5 -5.46 -0.24 -13.28
N ILE A 6 -5.98 -0.25 -12.06
CA ILE A 6 -5.19 -0.35 -10.84
C ILE A 6 -5.22 -1.79 -10.30
N ASN A 7 -6.27 -2.57 -10.62
CA ASN A 7 -6.47 -3.91 -10.09
C ASN A 7 -7.06 -4.87 -11.16
N PRO A 8 -6.23 -5.58 -11.95
CA PRO A 8 -6.74 -6.63 -12.84
C PRO A 8 -7.37 -7.73 -11.99
N ASP A 9 -8.61 -8.12 -12.32
CA ASP A 9 -9.47 -9.09 -11.60
C ASP A 9 -8.89 -10.51 -11.42
N TYR A 10 -7.62 -10.75 -11.77
CA TYR A 10 -6.94 -12.04 -11.69
C TYR A 10 -6.23 -12.31 -10.35
N TYR A 11 -6.43 -11.48 -9.31
CA TYR A 11 -5.85 -11.70 -7.97
C TYR A 11 -6.89 -11.85 -6.84
N LYS A 12 -8.20 -11.85 -7.14
CA LYS A 12 -9.27 -11.97 -6.12
C LYS A 12 -9.53 -13.42 -5.65
N ASP A 13 -8.50 -14.26 -5.66
CA ASP A 13 -8.60 -15.69 -5.34
C ASP A 13 -8.08 -16.05 -3.93
N SER A 14 -8.09 -15.09 -2.99
CA SER A 14 -7.99 -15.43 -1.58
C SER A 14 -8.79 -14.46 -0.72
N GLU A 15 -9.60 -15.00 0.20
CA GLU A 15 -10.32 -14.27 1.27
C GLU A 15 -9.39 -13.51 2.24
N ILE A 16 -8.08 -13.52 1.99
CA ILE A 16 -7.03 -12.85 2.74
C ILE A 16 -6.13 -12.15 1.72
N GLU A 17 -6.02 -10.83 1.77
CA GLU A 17 -5.09 -10.10 0.91
C GLU A 17 -3.65 -10.40 1.38
N CYS A 18 -2.67 -10.44 0.47
CA CYS A 18 -1.26 -10.72 0.81
C CYS A 18 -0.72 -9.75 1.89
N ILE A 19 -1.24 -8.52 1.94
CA ILE A 19 -0.89 -7.54 2.96
C ILE A 19 -1.38 -7.94 4.37
N ASP A 20 -2.49 -8.65 4.48
CA ASP A 20 -3.02 -9.13 5.77
C ASP A 20 -2.17 -10.28 6.31
N ALA A 21 -1.70 -11.15 5.42
CA ALA A 21 -0.72 -12.18 5.77
C ALA A 21 0.59 -11.54 6.26
N ILE A 22 1.10 -10.52 5.56
CA ILE A 22 2.28 -9.74 5.97
C ILE A 22 2.04 -9.12 7.35
N LYS A 23 0.90 -8.45 7.58
CA LYS A 23 0.54 -7.85 8.87
C LYS A 23 0.56 -8.89 9.98
N SER A 24 -0.08 -10.04 9.78
CA SER A 24 -0.14 -11.13 10.78
C SER A 24 1.23 -11.73 11.13
N SER A 25 2.21 -11.59 10.23
CA SER A 25 3.57 -12.10 10.42
C SER A 25 4.52 -11.11 11.09
N MET A 26 4.08 -9.89 11.40
CA MET A 26 4.91 -8.78 11.87
C MET A 26 4.36 -8.21 13.18
N THR A 27 5.22 -7.54 13.96
CA THR A 27 4.75 -6.64 15.01
C THR A 27 4.10 -5.40 14.39
N ASP A 28 3.22 -4.71 15.12
CA ASP A 28 2.57 -3.49 14.64
C ASP A 28 3.60 -2.42 14.22
N GLU A 29 4.69 -2.27 14.99
CA GLU A 29 5.80 -1.36 14.63
C GLU A 29 6.45 -1.76 13.30
N ALA A 30 6.75 -3.05 13.12
CA ALA A 30 7.37 -3.55 11.89
C ALA A 30 6.44 -3.39 10.68
N PHE A 31 5.13 -3.63 10.85
CA PHE A 31 4.15 -3.45 9.78
C PHE A 31 4.00 -1.97 9.40
N LYS A 32 3.88 -1.04 10.37
CA LYS A 32 3.92 0.41 10.10
C LYS A 32 5.21 0.84 9.40
N GLY A 33 6.35 0.24 9.79
CA GLY A 33 7.63 0.43 9.12
C GLY A 33 7.61 -0.03 7.66
N TYR A 34 7.03 -1.20 7.37
CA TYR A 34 6.83 -1.72 6.03
C TYR A 34 5.95 -0.79 5.16
N LEU A 35 4.83 -0.31 5.70
CA LEU A 35 3.96 0.65 5.01
C LEU A 35 4.72 1.94 4.68
N LYS A 36 5.39 2.53 5.68
CA LYS A 36 6.20 3.75 5.52
C LYS A 36 7.29 3.60 4.45
N GLY A 37 8.07 2.53 4.51
CA GLY A 37 9.12 2.24 3.53
C GLY A 37 8.55 2.02 2.13
N THR A 38 7.37 1.39 2.03
CA THR A 38 6.70 1.18 0.75
C THR A 38 6.17 2.46 0.13
N VAL A 39 5.62 3.39 0.93
CA VAL A 39 5.27 4.74 0.48
C VAL A 39 6.52 5.43 -0.09
N GLN A 40 7.62 5.46 0.66
CA GLN A 40 8.88 6.08 0.20
C GLN A 40 9.40 5.46 -1.10
N LYS A 41 9.35 4.13 -1.23
CA LYS A 41 9.73 3.41 -2.46
C LYS A 41 8.95 3.91 -3.68
N TYR A 42 7.64 4.12 -3.55
CA TYR A 42 6.82 4.61 -4.66
C TYR A 42 7.01 6.11 -4.91
N MET A 43 7.24 6.89 -3.86
CA MET A 43 7.63 8.30 -3.98
C MET A 43 8.98 8.46 -4.71
N TRP A 44 9.93 7.53 -4.55
CA TRP A 44 11.16 7.58 -5.35
C TRP A 44 10.89 7.13 -6.80
N ARG A 45 10.17 6.01 -6.98
CA ARG A 45 9.98 5.42 -8.32
C ARG A 45 9.21 6.30 -9.30
N TYR A 46 8.25 7.11 -8.84
CA TYR A 46 7.49 7.97 -9.77
C TYR A 46 8.40 9.01 -10.44
N GLU A 47 9.47 9.45 -9.78
CA GLU A 47 10.42 10.40 -10.35
C GLU A 47 11.28 9.75 -11.43
N GLU A 48 11.76 8.53 -11.19
CA GLU A 48 12.79 7.86 -12.01
C GLU A 48 12.27 6.89 -13.09
N LYS A 49 11.23 6.08 -12.82
CA LYS A 49 11.05 4.81 -13.56
C LYS A 49 10.00 4.80 -14.68
N HIS A 50 8.97 5.64 -14.60
CA HIS A 50 7.79 5.52 -15.47
C HIS A 50 7.35 6.84 -16.10
N VAL A 51 8.08 7.34 -17.11
CA VAL A 51 7.78 8.63 -17.79
C VAL A 51 6.31 8.78 -18.19
N HIS A 52 5.65 7.69 -18.63
CA HIS A 52 4.24 7.71 -19.05
C HIS A 52 3.25 7.13 -18.02
N ARG A 53 3.71 6.65 -16.86
CA ARG A 53 2.88 6.01 -15.82
C ARG A 53 3.26 6.42 -14.39
N LYS A 54 3.80 7.62 -14.19
CA LYS A 54 4.17 8.17 -12.87
C LYS A 54 3.00 8.18 -11.88
N ALA A 55 1.81 8.51 -12.37
CA ALA A 55 0.59 8.54 -11.56
C ALA A 55 0.26 7.17 -10.93
N LEU A 56 0.61 6.05 -11.56
CA LEU A 56 0.37 4.72 -10.99
C LEU A 56 1.19 4.48 -9.72
N ASP A 57 2.45 4.94 -9.69
CA ASP A 57 3.26 4.85 -8.47
C ASP A 57 2.69 5.76 -7.37
N LEU A 58 2.18 6.95 -7.72
CA LEU A 58 1.51 7.83 -6.75
C LEU A 58 0.22 7.21 -6.20
N PHE A 59 -0.58 6.54 -7.02
CA PHE A 59 -1.76 5.81 -6.53
C PHE A 59 -1.39 4.66 -5.59
N LYS A 60 -0.28 3.95 -5.88
CA LYS A 60 0.25 2.93 -4.94
C LYS A 60 0.71 3.58 -3.64
N ALA A 61 1.45 4.68 -3.69
CA ALA A 61 1.84 5.42 -2.50
C ALA A 61 0.63 5.84 -1.67
N LYS A 62 -0.43 6.35 -2.30
CA LYS A 62 -1.71 6.69 -1.65
C LYS A 62 -2.32 5.50 -0.92
N TRP A 63 -2.44 4.36 -1.58
CA TRP A 63 -3.05 3.15 -1.02
C TRP A 63 -2.31 2.62 0.22
N PHE A 64 -0.97 2.68 0.22
CA PHE A 64 -0.15 2.30 1.39
C PHE A 64 -0.20 3.36 2.49
N LEU A 65 -0.32 4.64 2.13
CA LEU A 65 -0.45 5.73 3.09
C LEU A 65 -1.80 5.68 3.83
N GLU A 66 -2.89 5.40 3.13
CA GLU A 66 -4.23 5.25 3.73
C GLU A 66 -4.23 4.18 4.82
N ARG A 67 -3.63 3.01 4.55
CA ARG A 67 -3.48 1.95 5.56
C ARG A 67 -2.61 2.37 6.74
N LEU A 68 -1.52 3.08 6.49
CA LEU A 68 -0.68 3.56 7.58
C LEU A 68 -1.45 4.55 8.49
N ILE A 69 -2.31 5.38 7.90
CA ILE A 69 -3.21 6.25 8.66
C ILE A 69 -4.17 5.42 9.50
N GLU A 70 -4.83 4.41 8.91
CA GLU A 70 -5.74 3.50 9.63
C GLU A 70 -5.05 2.82 10.82
N GLU A 71 -3.84 2.27 10.65
CA GLU A 71 -3.09 1.66 11.77
C GLU A 71 -2.81 2.67 12.90
N VAL A 72 -2.46 3.92 12.55
CA VAL A 72 -2.16 4.97 13.54
C VAL A 72 -3.43 5.50 14.21
N GLU A 73 -4.56 5.55 13.51
CA GLU A 73 -5.85 5.94 14.10
C GLU A 73 -6.39 4.86 15.04
N ASN A 74 -6.24 3.59 14.68
CA ASN A 74 -6.62 2.46 15.54
C ASN A 74 -5.81 2.43 16.85
N GLU A 75 -4.54 2.83 16.84
CA GLU A 75 -3.72 2.99 18.05
C GLU A 75 -4.22 4.08 19.00
N ARG A 76 -4.94 5.08 18.49
CA ARG A 76 -5.43 6.21 19.30
C ARG A 76 -6.73 5.92 20.04
N ILE A 77 -7.38 4.80 19.75
CA ILE A 77 -8.65 4.41 20.36
C ILE A 77 -8.43 3.11 21.16
N PRO A 78 -8.10 3.18 22.46
CA PRO A 78 -8.18 2.04 23.36
C PRO A 78 -9.63 1.63 23.67
#